data_AF-H6BTV2-F1
#
_entry.id   AF-H6BTV2-F1
#
_cell.length_a   1.000
_cell.length_b   1.000
_cell.length_c   1.000
_cell.angle_alpha   90.00
_cell.angle_beta   90.00
_cell.angle_gamma   90.00
#
_symmetry.space_group_name_H-M   'P 1'
#
loop_
_entity.id
_entity.type
_entity.pdbx_description
1 polymer ?
#
loop_
_entity_poly.entity_id
_entity_poly.type
_entity_poly.pdbx_seq_one_letter_code
_entity_poly.pdbx_strand_id
1 'polypeptide(L)' 'MGNGAKAAMKRERNAKDSKKEPSSQLKSNAKAQSIKCKICFSTFQSTMARKGLEEHASNKHSKNYEDCFA' A
#
# COMPACT_ATOMS: atom_id res chain seq x y z
N MET A 1 -16.83 -38.66 -27.98
CA MET A 1 -15.63 -37.99 -27.44
C MET A 1 -15.96 -36.51 -27.32
N GLY A 2 -16.42 -36.07 -26.15
CA GLY A 2 -17.08 -34.77 -25.94
C GLY A 2 -16.14 -33.68 -25.41
N ASN A 3 -16.57 -32.43 -25.59
CA ASN A 3 -15.97 -31.12 -25.28
C ASN A 3 -15.38 -30.88 -23.86
N GLY A 4 -15.01 -31.91 -23.10
CA GLY A 4 -14.39 -31.80 -21.79
C GLY A 4 -13.05 -31.07 -21.82
N ALA A 5 -12.22 -31.30 -22.84
CA ALA A 5 -10.92 -30.64 -22.98
C ALA A 5 -11.07 -29.12 -23.19
N LYS A 6 -12.03 -28.70 -24.02
CA LYS A 6 -12.30 -27.27 -24.28
C LYS A 6 -12.92 -26.57 -23.07
N ALA A 7 -13.75 -27.28 -22.30
CA ALA A 7 -14.29 -26.78 -21.03
C ALA A 7 -13.21 -26.68 -19.93
N ALA A 8 -12.29 -27.64 -19.85
CA ALA A 8 -11.16 -27.60 -18.91
C ALA A 8 -10.21 -26.44 -19.22
N MET A 9 -9.84 -26.25 -20.50
CA MET A 9 -9.01 -25.10 -20.90
C MET A 9 -9.71 -23.77 -20.62
N LYS A 10 -11.03 -23.66 -20.86
CA LYS A 10 -11.78 -22.44 -20.55
C LYS A 10 -11.82 -22.17 -19.04
N ARG A 11 -12.04 -23.20 -18.21
CA ARG A 11 -12.00 -23.08 -16.73
C ARG A 11 -10.62 -22.68 -16.24
N GLU A 12 -9.56 -23.26 -16.80
CA GLU A 12 -8.18 -22.93 -16.43
C GLU A 12 -7.79 -21.50 -16.84
N ARG A 13 -8.26 -21.04 -18.01
CA ARG A 13 -8.07 -19.64 -18.43
C ARG A 13 -8.87 -18.68 -17.54
N ASN A 14 -10.15 -18.98 -17.28
CA ASN A 14 -10.97 -18.19 -16.36
C ASN A 14 -10.40 -18.18 -14.94
N ALA A 15 -9.77 -19.25 -14.45
CA ALA A 15 -9.13 -19.27 -13.13
C ALA A 15 -7.87 -18.39 -13.06
N LYS A 16 -7.16 -18.23 -14.18
CA LYS A 16 -6.02 -17.30 -14.30
C LYS A 16 -6.46 -15.83 -14.31
N ASP A 17 -7.57 -15.52 -14.98
CA ASP A 17 -8.19 -14.19 -14.99
C ASP A 17 -9.03 -13.91 -13.73
N SER A 18 -9.55 -14.94 -13.05
CA SER A 18 -10.27 -14.85 -11.77
C SER A 18 -9.34 -14.86 -10.57
N LYS A 19 -8.03 -14.58 -10.77
CA LYS A 19 -7.21 -14.07 -9.69
C LYS A 19 -7.83 -12.74 -9.27
N LYS A 20 -8.81 -12.83 -8.36
CA LYS A 20 -9.45 -11.73 -7.64
C LYS A 20 -8.39 -10.65 -7.51
N GLU A 21 -8.68 -9.47 -8.06
CA GLU A 21 -8.03 -8.22 -7.69
C GLU A 21 -7.55 -8.40 -6.25
N PRO A 22 -6.23 -8.39 -5.98
CA PRO A 22 -5.72 -8.85 -4.72
C PRO A 22 -6.26 -7.92 -3.65
N SER A 23 -7.36 -8.33 -3.01
CA SER A 23 -8.00 -7.73 -1.84
C SER A 23 -7.11 -7.88 -0.60
N SER A 24 -5.81 -7.94 -0.83
CA SER A 24 -4.82 -7.95 0.21
C SER A 24 -4.72 -6.51 0.69
N GLN A 25 -5.37 -6.27 1.82
CA GLN A 25 -5.24 -5.07 2.64
C GLN A 25 -3.77 -4.60 2.69
N LEU A 26 -2.79 -5.51 2.70
CA LEU A 26 -1.35 -5.22 2.66
C LEU A 26 -0.91 -4.39 1.44
N LYS A 27 -1.44 -4.67 0.24
CA LYS A 27 -1.11 -3.89 -0.97
C LYS A 27 -1.70 -2.49 -0.90
N SER A 28 -2.93 -2.36 -0.40
CA SER A 28 -3.56 -1.06 -0.16
C SER A 28 -2.80 -0.25 0.90
N ASN A 29 -2.33 -0.90 1.96
CA ASN A 29 -1.52 -0.26 3.00
C ASN A 29 -0.15 0.19 2.48
N ALA A 30 0.50 -0.61 1.63
CA ALA A 30 1.75 -0.21 0.99
C ALA A 30 1.56 1.01 0.07
N LYS A 31 0.48 1.04 -0.71
CA LYS A 31 0.12 2.21 -1.54
C LYS A 31 -0.22 3.45 -0.72
N ALA A 32 -0.75 3.26 0.49
CA ALA A 32 -1.08 4.36 1.39
C ALA A 32 0.15 5.04 2.00
N GLN A 33 1.37 4.49 1.88
CA GLN A 33 2.59 5.11 2.40
C GLN A 33 3.10 6.27 1.51
N SER A 34 2.34 7.37 1.45
CA SER A 34 2.63 8.50 0.57
C SER A 34 3.35 9.67 1.24
N ILE A 35 3.36 9.76 2.57
CA ILE A 35 4.02 10.85 3.31
C ILE A 35 5.47 10.44 3.57
N LYS A 36 6.43 11.33 3.32
CA LYS A 36 7.86 11.05 3.51
C LYS A 36 8.50 12.16 4.31
N CYS A 37 9.23 11.80 5.36
CA CYS A 37 10.07 12.74 6.10
C CYS A 37 11.25 13.18 5.23
N LYS A 38 11.52 14.48 5.12
CA LYS A 38 12.64 15.02 4.33
C LYS A 38 14.01 14.81 4.98
N ILE A 39 14.03 14.52 6.28
CA ILE A 39 15.27 14.41 7.07
C ILE A 39 15.75 12.96 7.10
N CYS A 40 14.90 12.02 7.51
CA CYS A 40 15.27 10.60 7.62
C CYS A 40 14.69 9.72 6.51
N PHE A 41 13.91 10.26 5.57
CA PHE A 41 13.30 9.53 4.45
C PHE A 41 12.34 8.40 4.84
N SER A 42 11.97 8.32 6.13
CA SER A 42 10.93 7.41 6.61
C SER A 42 9.60 7.70 5.93
N THR A 43 8.92 6.65 5.50
CA THR A 43 7.60 6.71 4.86
C THR A 43 6.49 6.46 5.87
N PHE A 44 5.42 7.24 5.79
CA PHE A 44 4.27 7.23 6.66
C PHE A 44 3.00 7.09 5.83
N GLN A 45 1.96 6.51 6.45
CA GLN A 45 0.66 6.36 5.82
C GLN A 45 0.01 7.73 5.60
N SER A 46 -0.69 7.90 4.47
CA SER A 46 -1.44 9.10 4.09
C SER A 46 -2.51 9.47 5.11
N THR A 47 -3.01 8.47 5.84
CA THR A 47 -4.03 8.62 6.88
C THR A 47 -3.45 8.87 8.27
N MET A 48 -2.13 9.03 8.44
CA MET A 48 -1.56 9.36 9.73
C MET A 48 -2.07 10.72 10.21
N ALA A 49 -2.49 10.78 11.48
CA ALA A 49 -2.89 12.02 12.11
C ALA A 49 -1.68 12.98 12.26
N ARG A 50 -1.91 14.28 12.09
CA ARG A 50 -0.88 15.33 12.23
C ARG A 50 -0.09 15.21 13.52
N LYS A 51 -0.76 14.93 14.65
CA LYS A 51 -0.13 14.71 15.95
C LYS A 51 0.98 13.64 15.93
N GLY A 52 0.77 12.54 15.19
CA GLY A 52 1.77 11.48 15.08
C GLY A 52 3.00 11.90 14.25
N LEU A 53 2.79 12.72 13.22
CA LEU A 53 3.87 13.29 12.43
C LEU A 53 4.63 14.39 13.20
N GLU A 54 3.92 15.18 14.01
CA GLU A 54 4.53 16.14 14.95
C GLU A 54 5.37 15.45 16.02
N GLU A 55 4.91 14.30 16.54
CA GLU A 55 5.70 13.48 17.46
C GLU A 55 6.97 12.95 16.78
N HIS A 56 6.89 12.52 15.52
CA HIS A 56 8.09 12.14 14.76
C HIS A 56 9.06 13.32 14.63
N ALA A 57 8.57 14.47 14.18
CA ALA A 57 9.40 15.66 13.99
C ALA A 57 10.07 16.11 15.30
N SER A 58 9.32 16.09 16.41
CA SER A 58 9.82 16.51 17.73
C SER A 58 10.76 15.49 18.37
N ASN A 59 10.41 14.20 18.37
CA ASN A 59 11.17 13.16 19.07
C ASN A 59 12.40 12.67 18.28
N LYS A 60 12.34 12.67 16.94
CA LYS A 60 13.46 12.19 16.10
C LYS A 60 14.35 13.30 15.58
N HIS A 61 13.80 14.49 15.39
CA HIS A 61 14.51 15.57 14.74
C HIS A 61 14.53 16.87 15.55
N SER A 62 13.84 16.92 16.70
CA SER A 62 13.69 18.13 17.54
C SER A 62 13.30 19.36 16.72
N LYS A 63 12.45 19.16 15.72
CA LYS A 63 11.99 20.16 14.75
C LYS A 63 10.47 20.20 14.66
N ASN A 64 9.96 21.26 14.06
CA ASN A 64 8.54 21.40 13.77
C ASN A 64 8.13 20.51 12.60
N TYR A 65 6.81 20.28 12.50
CA TYR A 65 6.22 19.55 11.38
C TYR A 65 6.61 20.13 10.02
N GLU A 66 6.56 21.45 9.88
CA GLU A 66 6.85 22.16 8.63
C GLU A 66 8.28 21.86 8.16
N ASP A 67 9.29 21.93 9.03
CA ASP A 67 10.68 21.66 8.68
C ASP A 67 10.98 20.18 8.34
N CYS A 68 10.08 19.28 8.75
CA CYS A 68 10.28 17.83 8.65
C CYS A 68 9.49 17.19 7.50
N PHE A 69 8.31 17.72 7.20
CA PHE A 69 7.33 17.13 6.27
C PHE A 69 6.75 18.08 5.23
N ALA A 70 6.82 19.42 5.41
CA ALA A 70 6.47 20.35 4.34
C ALA A 70 7.52 20.30 3.24
#